data_AF-A0A9W9QGJ6-F1
#
_entry.id   AF-A0A9W9QGJ6-F1
#
_cell.length_a   1.000
_cell.length_b   1.000
_cell.length_c   1.000
_cell.angle_alpha   90.00
_cell.angle_beta   90.00
_cell.angle_gamma   90.00
#
_symmetry.space_group_name_H-M   'P 1'
#
loop_
_entity.id
_entity.type
_entity.pdbx_description
1 polymer ?
#
loop_
_entity_poly.entity_id
_entity_poly.type
_entity_poly.pdbx_seq_one_letter_code
_entity_poly.pdbx_strand_id
1 'polypeptide(L)'
;MLLSRPRLVNSFQGPFHQIIRKVWDPTMTLHRNHPFPGIKITRSDPQNKPNLPWGFCIYRCTFKDNVAWSKMIQLIRQNVQKSLGLCLPPGEERTELLEAHDLVIHDEPKFDGATSHEVRDHFHGWVAEQLPKVFKTPETIQMMLQSHSDTDQHPGPEFGLGARFNLALFVDDICLESMDHMREPVVKIMYKPWGDLSPEERNYKIDPEWHDGTTDEWDEDVGWMYMSVGDYVDMYDRYAWTDDYIWIDEYSRPPLMNSCDKAKLPGFWRN
;
A
#
# COMPACT_ATOMS: atom_id res chain seq x y z
N MET A 1 -41.75 -8.01 7.13
CA MET A 1 -40.96 -8.82 6.17
C MET A 1 -39.59 -8.20 6.08
N LEU A 2 -38.63 -8.79 6.80
CA LEU A 2 -37.22 -8.43 6.80
C LEU A 2 -36.53 -9.37 5.80
N LEU A 3 -35.88 -8.82 4.78
CA LEU A 3 -34.98 -9.57 3.90
C LEU A 3 -33.55 -9.37 4.42
N SER A 4 -33.04 -10.36 5.14
CA SER A 4 -31.65 -10.47 5.55
C SER A 4 -30.77 -10.79 4.33
N ARG A 5 -29.69 -10.03 4.13
CA ARG A 5 -28.59 -10.42 3.22
C ARG A 5 -27.61 -11.38 3.92
N PRO A 6 -26.88 -12.23 3.19
CA PRO A 6 -26.09 -13.31 3.78
C PRO A 6 -24.84 -12.76 4.46
N ARG A 7 -24.57 -13.24 5.67
CA ARG A 7 -23.28 -13.09 6.36
C ARG A 7 -22.24 -13.94 5.63
N LEU A 8 -21.08 -13.36 5.32
CA LEU A 8 -19.89 -14.14 5.01
C LEU A 8 -19.49 -14.91 6.28
N VAL A 9 -19.80 -16.21 6.28
CA VAL A 9 -19.27 -17.15 7.27
C VAL A 9 -17.95 -17.64 6.69
N ASN A 10 -16.82 -17.14 7.20
CA ASN A 10 -15.52 -17.75 6.97
C ASN A 10 -15.45 -19.06 7.73
N SER A 11 -15.90 -20.13 7.10
CA SER A 11 -15.63 -21.50 7.53
C SER A 11 -15.02 -22.28 6.36
N PHE A 12 -13.70 -22.24 6.24
CA PHE A 12 -12.96 -23.23 5.47
C PHE A 12 -11.87 -23.85 6.35
N GLN A 13 -12.29 -24.82 7.16
CA GLN A 13 -11.41 -25.86 7.71
C GLN A 13 -11.34 -27.00 6.68
N GLY A 14 -10.18 -27.21 6.05
CA GLY A 14 -9.91 -28.35 5.15
C GLY A 14 -8.51 -28.30 4.50
N PRO A 15 -7.84 -29.45 4.26
CA PRO A 15 -6.38 -29.53 4.19
C PRO A 15 -5.85 -29.21 2.80
N PHE A 16 -5.44 -27.96 2.54
CA PHE A 16 -4.82 -27.54 1.27
C PHE A 16 -3.33 -27.22 1.36
N HIS A 17 -2.65 -27.72 2.39
CA HIS A 17 -1.21 -27.46 2.59
C HIS A 17 -0.26 -28.26 1.67
N GLN A 18 -0.76 -28.87 0.58
CA GLN A 18 0.09 -29.66 -0.33
C GLN A 18 -0.13 -29.47 -1.84
N ILE A 19 -0.95 -28.52 -2.30
CA ILE A 19 -1.17 -28.30 -3.75
C ILE A 19 -0.90 -26.84 -4.14
N ILE A 20 0.26 -26.30 -3.74
CA ILE A 20 0.87 -25.12 -4.39
C ILE A 20 2.36 -25.41 -4.58
N ARG A 21 2.67 -26.36 -5.46
CA ARG A 21 4.05 -26.61 -5.90
C ARG A 21 4.20 -26.79 -7.42
N LYS A 22 3.16 -26.51 -8.22
CA LYS A 22 3.23 -26.70 -9.68
C LYS A 22 2.38 -25.71 -10.49
N VAL A 23 2.67 -24.42 -10.34
CA VAL A 23 2.63 -23.50 -11.49
C VAL A 23 3.94 -22.72 -11.45
N TRP A 24 5.00 -23.39 -11.90
CA TRP A 24 6.29 -22.76 -12.16
C TRP A 24 6.15 -22.05 -13.51
N ASP A 25 5.98 -20.72 -13.49
CA ASP A 25 6.17 -19.89 -14.67
C ASP A 25 7.68 -19.70 -14.93
N PRO A 26 8.22 -20.16 -16.07
CA PRO A 26 9.63 -20.02 -16.41
C PRO A 26 10.12 -18.56 -16.48
N THR A 27 9.22 -17.57 -16.62
CA THR A 27 9.56 -16.15 -16.65
C THR A 27 9.96 -15.60 -15.28
N MET A 28 9.46 -16.16 -14.17
CA MET A 28 9.87 -15.75 -12.82
C MET A 28 11.35 -16.02 -12.51
N THR A 29 11.98 -16.95 -13.24
CA THR A 29 13.41 -17.25 -13.11
C THR A 29 14.31 -16.18 -13.75
N LEU A 30 13.79 -15.37 -14.68
CA LEU A 30 14.57 -14.36 -15.39
C LEU A 30 14.71 -13.04 -14.60
N HIS A 31 13.82 -12.78 -13.64
CA HIS A 31 13.73 -11.49 -12.92
C HIS A 31 14.61 -11.38 -11.68
N ARG A 32 15.26 -12.46 -11.22
CA ARG A 32 16.09 -12.45 -10.00
C ARG A 32 17.44 -11.73 -10.13
N ASN A 33 17.80 -11.29 -11.33
CA ASN A 33 19.11 -10.67 -11.59
C ASN A 33 19.07 -9.15 -11.82
N HIS A 34 17.88 -8.53 -11.78
CA HIS A 34 17.76 -7.09 -11.93
C HIS A 34 17.25 -6.44 -10.64
N PRO A 35 17.90 -5.38 -10.15
CA PRO A 35 17.36 -4.60 -9.05
C PRO A 35 16.05 -3.95 -9.48
N PHE A 36 15.07 -3.98 -8.58
CA PHE A 36 13.74 -3.36 -8.70
C PHE A 36 12.94 -3.76 -9.95
N PRO A 37 12.65 -5.06 -10.16
CA PRO A 37 11.95 -5.51 -11.36
C PRO A 37 10.50 -5.04 -11.43
N GLY A 38 9.80 -4.86 -10.31
CA GLY A 38 8.42 -4.39 -10.29
C GLY A 38 8.28 -2.92 -10.70
N ILE A 39 9.17 -2.04 -10.20
CA ILE A 39 9.26 -0.64 -10.62
C ILE A 39 9.51 -0.55 -12.14
N LYS A 40 10.37 -1.42 -12.68
CA LYS A 40 10.66 -1.44 -14.13
C LYS A 40 9.47 -1.87 -14.96
N ILE A 41 8.77 -2.93 -14.54
CA ILE A 41 7.63 -3.49 -15.27
C ILE A 41 6.51 -2.46 -15.40
N THR A 42 6.10 -1.86 -14.28
CA THR A 42 5.01 -0.86 -14.26
C THR A 42 5.32 0.38 -15.11
N ARG A 43 6.61 0.75 -15.23
CA ARG A 43 7.09 1.86 -16.08
C ARG A 43 7.26 1.51 -17.56
N SER A 44 7.37 0.22 -17.88
CA SER A 44 7.68 -0.26 -19.25
C SER A 44 6.47 -0.84 -19.97
N ASP A 45 5.28 -0.82 -19.35
CA ASP A 45 4.06 -1.34 -19.95
C ASP A 45 3.73 -0.61 -21.26
N PRO A 46 3.62 -1.32 -22.41
CA PRO A 46 3.31 -0.72 -23.70
C PRO A 46 1.99 0.05 -23.78
N GLN A 47 1.03 -0.23 -22.89
CA GLN A 47 -0.29 0.41 -22.83
C GLN A 47 -0.24 1.76 -22.09
N ASN A 48 0.79 1.96 -21.27
CA ASN A 48 1.01 3.13 -20.44
C ASN A 48 1.86 4.18 -21.14
N LYS A 49 1.65 5.47 -20.85
CA LYS A 49 2.56 6.52 -21.33
C LYS A 49 3.99 6.22 -20.85
N PRO A 50 5.02 6.53 -21.65
CA PRO A 50 6.40 6.29 -21.23
C PRO A 50 6.74 7.15 -20.00
N ASN A 51 7.72 6.69 -19.22
CA ASN A 51 8.32 7.43 -18.10
C ASN A 51 7.35 7.82 -16.97
N LEU A 52 6.34 6.97 -16.69
CA LEU A 52 5.43 7.21 -15.57
C LEU A 52 6.18 7.36 -14.24
N PRO A 53 5.85 8.36 -13.41
CA PRO A 53 6.47 8.49 -12.11
C PRO A 53 6.21 7.27 -11.24
N TRP A 54 7.14 7.00 -10.32
CA TRP A 54 6.96 5.96 -9.31
C TRP A 54 7.12 6.56 -7.91
N GLY A 55 6.45 5.96 -6.93
CA GLY A 55 6.40 6.45 -5.55
C GLY A 55 4.96 6.51 -5.04
N PHE A 56 4.80 6.48 -3.72
CA PHE A 56 3.49 6.46 -3.08
C PHE A 56 2.85 7.85 -2.99
N CYS A 57 1.52 7.86 -2.90
CA CYS A 57 0.79 8.97 -2.30
C CYS A 57 0.97 8.92 -0.78
N ILE A 58 1.22 10.07 -0.15
CA ILE A 58 1.43 10.19 1.28
C ILE A 58 0.46 11.22 1.85
N TYR A 59 -0.33 10.80 2.82
CA TYR A 59 -1.27 11.66 3.54
C TYR A 59 -0.70 12.02 4.91
N ARG A 60 -0.68 13.31 5.21
CA ARG A 60 -0.39 13.80 6.55
C ARG A 60 -1.70 13.87 7.34
N CYS A 61 -1.85 12.96 8.30
CA CYS A 61 -3.06 12.85 9.11
C CYS A 61 -2.92 13.52 10.50
N THR A 62 -1.80 14.19 10.76
CA THR A 62 -1.62 14.97 11.99
C THR A 62 -0.72 16.19 11.77
N PHE A 63 -1.11 17.31 12.35
CA PHE A 63 -0.34 18.55 12.32
C PHE A 63 0.33 18.88 13.66
N LYS A 64 0.30 17.96 14.62
CA LYS A 64 0.81 18.18 15.99
C LYS A 64 2.34 18.36 16.06
N ASP A 65 3.09 17.75 15.14
CA ASP A 65 4.54 17.87 15.08
C ASP A 65 5.06 18.09 13.65
N ASN A 66 5.30 19.36 13.31
CA ASN A 66 5.87 19.75 12.01
C ASN A 66 7.33 19.34 11.83
N VAL A 67 8.08 19.22 12.94
CA VAL A 67 9.51 18.88 12.90
C VAL A 67 9.66 17.40 12.62
N ALA A 68 8.93 16.54 13.34
CA ALA A 68 8.89 15.11 13.08
C ALA A 68 8.37 14.81 11.67
N TRP A 69 7.32 15.51 11.21
CA TRP A 69 6.83 15.39 9.83
C TRP A 69 7.92 15.68 8.79
N SER A 70 8.63 16.80 8.95
CA SER A 70 9.72 17.17 8.03
C SER A 70 10.84 16.11 8.02
N LYS A 71 11.20 15.58 9.19
CA LYS A 71 12.18 14.50 9.33
C LYS A 71 11.70 13.20 8.68
N MET A 72 10.41 12.85 8.83
CA MET A 72 9.80 11.66 8.23
C MET A 72 9.88 11.69 6.70
N ILE A 73 9.47 12.80 6.08
CA ILE A 73 9.56 12.97 4.63
C ILE A 73 11.02 12.96 4.15
N GLN A 74 11.93 13.58 4.90
CA GLN A 74 13.36 13.52 4.60
C GLN A 74 13.90 12.09 4.67
N LEU A 75 13.50 11.31 5.68
CA LEU A 75 13.93 9.93 5.86
C LEU A 75 13.46 9.04 4.70
N ILE A 76 12.21 9.19 4.24
CA ILE A 76 11.69 8.49 3.06
C ILE A 76 12.54 8.78 1.82
N ARG A 77 12.82 10.06 1.55
CA ARG A 77 13.65 10.48 0.40
C ARG A 77 15.08 9.95 0.50
N GLN A 78 15.69 9.99 1.69
CA GLN A 78 17.02 9.43 1.93
C GLN A 78 17.05 7.92 1.74
N ASN A 79 16.00 7.22 2.17
CA ASN A 79 15.90 5.78 1.99
C ASN A 79 15.84 5.41 0.51
N VAL A 80 15.07 6.14 -0.30
CA VAL A 80 15.05 5.97 -1.76
C VAL A 80 16.45 6.12 -2.36
N GLN A 81 17.15 7.21 -2.03
CA GLN A 81 18.51 7.44 -2.52
C GLN A 81 19.49 6.34 -2.11
N LYS A 82 19.37 5.85 -0.87
CA LYS A 82 20.21 4.80 -0.31
C LYS A 82 19.94 3.45 -0.97
N SER A 83 18.68 3.02 -1.07
CA SER A 83 18.31 1.72 -1.66
C SER A 83 18.73 1.66 -3.13
N LEU A 84 18.44 2.71 -3.91
CA LEU A 84 18.91 2.79 -5.29
C LEU A 84 20.45 2.80 -5.37
N GLY A 85 21.13 3.51 -4.47
CA GLY A 85 22.59 3.56 -4.46
C GLY A 85 23.29 2.28 -4.02
N LEU A 86 22.62 1.43 -3.23
CA LEU A 86 23.12 0.12 -2.82
C LEU A 86 22.89 -0.94 -3.90
N CYS A 87 21.76 -0.87 -4.60
CA CYS A 87 21.34 -1.90 -5.54
C CYS A 87 21.74 -1.60 -7.00
N LEU A 88 22.02 -0.34 -7.34
CA LEU A 88 22.41 0.08 -8.69
C LEU A 88 23.78 0.80 -8.69
N PRO A 89 24.67 0.48 -9.65
CA PRO A 89 25.87 1.26 -9.84
C PRO A 89 25.53 2.69 -10.30
N PRO A 90 26.43 3.67 -10.12
CA PRO A 90 26.29 4.97 -10.76
C PRO A 90 26.12 4.81 -12.27
N GLY A 91 25.11 5.45 -12.86
CA GLY A 91 24.80 5.33 -14.28
C GLY A 91 23.43 5.90 -14.64
N GLU A 92 23.08 5.77 -15.91
CA GLU A 92 21.83 6.26 -16.50
C GLU A 92 20.60 5.67 -15.78
N GLU A 93 20.55 4.34 -15.62
CA GLU A 93 19.43 3.65 -14.95
C GLU A 93 19.15 4.17 -13.53
N ARG A 94 20.20 4.34 -12.71
CA ARG A 94 20.05 4.90 -11.36
C ARG A 94 19.54 6.34 -11.40
N THR A 95 20.03 7.12 -12.36
CA THR A 95 19.65 8.53 -12.52
C THR A 95 18.20 8.65 -12.95
N GLU A 96 17.78 7.89 -13.95
CA GLU A 96 16.40 7.85 -14.43
C GLU A 96 15.40 7.44 -13.34
N LEU A 97 15.73 6.44 -12.53
CA LEU A 97 14.86 6.03 -11.42
C LEU A 97 14.80 7.09 -10.32
N LEU A 98 15.91 7.77 -10.01
CA LEU A 98 15.90 8.86 -9.04
C LEU A 98 15.09 10.06 -9.54
N GLU A 99 15.24 10.44 -10.82
CA GLU A 99 14.53 11.57 -11.42
C GLU A 99 13.03 11.31 -11.57
N ALA A 100 12.64 10.06 -11.78
CA ALA A 100 11.24 9.68 -11.91
C ALA A 100 10.57 9.30 -10.57
N HIS A 101 11.30 9.35 -9.45
CA HIS A 101 10.71 9.18 -8.13
C HIS A 101 9.92 10.44 -7.76
N ASP A 102 8.63 10.26 -7.51
CA ASP A 102 7.70 11.34 -7.21
C ASP A 102 6.77 10.96 -6.06
N LEU A 103 6.89 11.71 -4.96
CA LEU A 103 6.01 11.61 -3.80
C LEU A 103 4.84 12.57 -3.99
N VAL A 104 3.63 12.03 -4.05
CA VAL A 104 2.40 12.84 -4.05
C VAL A 104 2.02 13.10 -2.60
N ILE A 105 2.28 14.31 -2.11
CA ILE A 105 2.07 14.66 -0.70
C ILE A 105 0.75 15.43 -0.55
N HIS A 106 -0.14 14.86 0.27
CA HIS A 106 -1.36 15.49 0.74
C HIS A 106 -1.13 16.03 2.17
N ASP A 107 -0.77 17.31 2.27
CA ASP A 107 -0.44 18.05 3.50
C ASP A 107 -1.43 19.22 3.71
N GLU A 108 -2.71 18.94 3.49
CA GLU A 108 -3.80 19.90 3.69
C GLU A 108 -4.50 19.70 5.05
N PRO A 109 -4.89 20.78 5.77
CA PRO A 109 -5.53 20.69 7.08
C PRO A 109 -6.82 19.84 7.15
N LYS A 110 -7.49 19.61 6.01
CA LYS A 110 -8.67 18.74 5.93
C LYS A 110 -8.37 17.28 6.28
N PHE A 111 -7.10 16.88 6.27
CA PHE A 111 -6.67 15.53 6.64
C PHE A 111 -6.24 15.41 8.12
N ASP A 112 -6.22 16.49 8.90
CA ASP A 112 -5.89 16.41 10.32
C ASP A 112 -6.91 15.53 11.07
N GLY A 113 -6.44 14.41 11.63
CA GLY A 113 -7.28 13.40 12.28
C GLY A 113 -8.05 12.48 11.33
N ALA A 114 -7.76 12.51 10.02
CA ALA A 114 -8.45 11.65 9.05
C ALA A 114 -8.23 10.16 9.33
N THR A 115 -9.30 9.39 9.23
CA THR A 115 -9.34 7.93 9.36
C THR A 115 -8.75 7.24 8.13
N SER A 116 -8.42 5.95 8.25
CA SER A 116 -8.02 5.11 7.11
C SER A 116 -9.08 5.12 6.00
N HIS A 117 -10.38 5.12 6.35
CA HIS A 117 -11.48 5.15 5.40
C HIS A 117 -11.57 6.49 4.63
N GLU A 118 -11.41 7.62 5.31
CA GLU A 118 -11.42 8.94 4.64
C GLU A 118 -10.22 9.14 3.71
N VAL A 119 -9.04 8.64 4.11
CA VAL A 119 -7.86 8.61 3.24
C VAL A 119 -8.11 7.72 2.03
N ARG A 120 -8.73 6.54 2.22
CA ARG A 120 -9.06 5.61 1.14
C ARG A 120 -10.03 6.22 0.13
N ASP A 121 -11.09 6.86 0.59
CA ASP A 121 -12.07 7.54 -0.27
C ASP A 121 -11.41 8.62 -1.13
N HIS A 122 -10.57 9.46 -0.52
CA HIS A 122 -9.84 10.49 -1.25
C HIS A 122 -8.87 9.87 -2.26
N PHE A 123 -8.17 8.80 -1.88
CA PHE A 123 -7.23 8.11 -2.75
C PHE A 123 -7.93 7.45 -3.95
N HIS A 124 -9.12 6.86 -3.77
CA HIS A 124 -9.96 6.39 -4.88
C HIS A 124 -10.26 7.51 -5.88
N GLY A 125 -10.66 8.68 -5.39
CA GLY A 125 -10.89 9.85 -6.24
C GLY A 125 -9.63 10.29 -6.98
N TRP A 126 -8.50 10.41 -6.28
CA TRP A 126 -7.22 10.78 -6.88
C TRP A 126 -6.79 9.80 -7.98
N VAL A 127 -6.90 8.49 -7.74
CA VAL A 127 -6.57 7.47 -8.75
C VAL A 127 -7.44 7.63 -9.99
N ALA A 128 -8.75 7.79 -9.83
CA ALA A 128 -9.67 8.00 -10.94
C ALA A 128 -9.29 9.23 -11.80
N GLU A 129 -8.82 10.31 -11.17
CA GLU A 129 -8.31 11.51 -11.88
C GLU A 129 -6.97 11.28 -12.59
N GLN A 130 -6.14 10.34 -12.11
CA GLN A 130 -4.87 10.02 -12.73
C GLN A 130 -4.98 9.06 -13.91
N LEU A 131 -5.95 8.12 -13.92
CA LEU A 131 -6.05 7.10 -14.96
C LEU A 131 -5.99 7.67 -16.40
N PRO A 132 -6.72 8.75 -16.76
CA PRO A 132 -6.63 9.36 -18.09
C PRO A 132 -5.24 9.92 -18.44
N LYS A 133 -4.42 10.22 -17.43
CA LYS A 133 -3.06 10.72 -17.59
C LYS A 133 -2.05 9.58 -17.75
N VAL A 134 -2.36 8.39 -17.26
CA VAL A 134 -1.50 7.20 -17.29
C VAL A 134 -1.56 6.48 -18.64
N PHE A 135 -2.76 6.23 -19.17
CA PHE A 135 -2.93 5.45 -20.39
C PHE A 135 -2.63 6.24 -21.65
N LYS A 136 -2.08 5.58 -22.68
CA LYS A 136 -1.77 6.22 -23.97
C LYS A 136 -3.01 6.71 -24.71
N THR A 137 -4.09 5.94 -24.68
CA THR A 137 -5.30 6.24 -25.46
C THR A 137 -6.58 6.06 -24.64
N PRO A 138 -7.66 6.81 -24.96
CA PRO A 138 -8.97 6.62 -24.33
C PRO A 138 -9.55 5.22 -24.52
N GLU A 139 -9.22 4.55 -25.62
CA GLU A 139 -9.69 3.20 -25.94
C GLU A 139 -9.11 2.17 -24.96
N THR A 140 -7.86 2.32 -24.54
CA THR A 140 -7.27 1.47 -23.49
C THR A 140 -8.04 1.58 -22.18
N ILE A 141 -8.43 2.80 -21.80
CA ILE A 141 -9.22 3.05 -20.59
C ILE A 141 -10.58 2.38 -20.70
N GLN A 142 -11.26 2.56 -21.83
CA GLN A 142 -12.57 1.93 -22.06
C GLN A 142 -12.48 0.41 -22.07
N MET A 143 -11.47 -0.16 -22.72
CA MET A 143 -11.24 -1.60 -22.76
C MET A 143 -11.04 -2.15 -21.34
N MET A 144 -10.23 -1.48 -20.51
CA MET A 144 -10.05 -1.91 -19.12
C MET A 144 -11.33 -1.73 -18.31
N LEU A 145 -12.01 -0.59 -18.40
CA LEU A 145 -13.28 -0.40 -17.68
C LEU A 145 -14.33 -1.47 -18.05
N GLN A 146 -14.40 -1.85 -19.33
CA GLN A 146 -15.30 -2.91 -19.83
C GLN A 146 -14.88 -4.31 -19.37
N SER A 147 -13.58 -4.63 -19.39
CA SER A 147 -13.10 -5.94 -18.94
C SER A 147 -13.35 -6.18 -17.45
N HIS A 148 -13.40 -5.12 -16.65
CA HIS A 148 -13.62 -5.19 -15.20
C HIS A 148 -15.10 -5.12 -14.82
N SER A 149 -15.98 -4.54 -15.65
CA SER A 149 -17.43 -4.52 -15.38
C SER A 149 -18.11 -5.88 -15.50
N ASP A 150 -17.48 -6.83 -16.21
CA ASP A 150 -18.03 -8.17 -16.46
C ASP A 150 -17.71 -9.17 -15.32
N THR A 151 -16.91 -8.77 -14.34
CA THR A 151 -16.56 -9.61 -13.20
C THR A 151 -16.74 -8.83 -11.89
N ASP A 152 -17.81 -9.11 -11.15
CA ASP A 152 -18.16 -8.51 -9.85
C ASP A 152 -17.08 -8.65 -8.73
N GLN A 153 -15.91 -9.21 -9.05
CA GLN A 153 -14.88 -9.60 -8.09
C GLN A 153 -13.49 -9.00 -8.34
N HIS A 154 -13.26 -8.31 -9.47
CA HIS A 154 -11.93 -7.76 -9.75
C HIS A 154 -11.80 -6.30 -9.27
N PRO A 155 -10.67 -5.94 -8.65
CA PRO A 155 -10.31 -4.55 -8.36
C PRO A 155 -10.35 -3.70 -9.64
N GLY A 156 -10.54 -2.38 -9.53
CA GLY A 156 -10.72 -1.49 -10.69
C GLY A 156 -9.57 -1.53 -11.71
N PRO A 157 -9.70 -0.87 -12.87
CA PRO A 157 -8.72 -0.92 -13.97
C PRO A 157 -7.28 -0.50 -13.55
N GLU A 158 -7.15 0.23 -12.46
CA GLU A 158 -5.88 0.61 -11.83
C GLU A 158 -5.09 -0.56 -11.22
N PHE A 159 -5.71 -1.72 -11.03
CA PHE A 159 -5.08 -2.83 -10.31
C PHE A 159 -3.78 -3.28 -10.98
N GLY A 160 -3.80 -3.36 -12.32
CA GLY A 160 -2.62 -3.69 -13.12
C GLY A 160 -1.52 -2.63 -13.13
N LEU A 161 -1.76 -1.43 -12.59
CA LEU A 161 -0.81 -0.31 -12.60
C LEU A 161 0.15 -0.31 -11.40
N GLY A 162 0.03 -1.31 -10.52
CA GLY A 162 0.96 -1.57 -9.41
C GLY A 162 0.82 -0.61 -8.22
N ALA A 163 1.87 -0.57 -7.39
CA ALA A 163 1.82 0.02 -6.06
C ALA A 163 1.30 1.46 -6.00
N ARG A 164 1.68 2.34 -6.94
CA ARG A 164 1.28 3.77 -6.93
C ARG A 164 -0.22 4.00 -6.94
N PHE A 165 -0.99 3.09 -7.51
CA PHE A 165 -2.44 3.24 -7.67
C PHE A 165 -3.25 2.30 -6.79
N ASN A 166 -2.61 1.33 -6.14
CA ASN A 166 -3.25 0.37 -5.26
C ASN A 166 -2.93 0.59 -3.78
N LEU A 167 -1.88 1.35 -3.48
CA LEU A 167 -1.40 1.60 -2.12
C LEU A 167 -1.15 3.08 -1.90
N ALA A 168 -1.50 3.55 -0.70
CA ALA A 168 -1.11 4.87 -0.21
C ALA A 168 -0.50 4.77 1.19
N LEU A 169 0.33 5.74 1.54
CA LEU A 169 0.85 5.90 2.88
C LEU A 169 0.04 6.96 3.62
N PHE A 170 -0.17 6.76 4.92
CA PHE A 170 -0.72 7.80 5.78
C PHE A 170 0.03 7.84 7.11
N VAL A 171 0.23 9.06 7.60
CA VAL A 171 1.13 9.36 8.73
C VAL A 171 0.33 10.07 9.80
N ASP A 172 0.09 9.37 10.91
CA ASP A 172 -0.61 9.87 12.08
C ASP A 172 0.36 10.14 13.24
N ASP A 173 -0.19 10.41 14.43
CA ASP A 173 0.60 10.71 15.63
C ASP A 173 1.57 9.58 15.99
N ILE A 174 1.15 8.31 15.87
CA ILE A 174 2.01 7.16 16.19
C ILE A 174 3.20 7.11 15.22
N CYS A 175 2.96 7.38 13.93
CA CYS A 175 4.03 7.41 12.94
C CYS A 175 5.06 8.51 13.25
N LEU A 176 4.61 9.72 13.62
CA LEU A 176 5.53 10.80 13.96
C LEU A 176 6.30 10.54 15.25
N GLU A 177 5.64 10.06 16.30
CA GLU A 177 6.27 9.71 17.57
C GLU A 177 7.29 8.56 17.42
N SER A 178 7.06 7.63 16.49
CA SER A 178 8.00 6.53 16.21
C SER A 178 9.40 7.02 15.83
N MET A 179 9.53 8.25 15.32
CA MET A 179 10.83 8.86 14.98
C MET A 179 11.78 8.98 16.18
N ASP A 180 11.22 9.17 17.38
CA ASP A 180 12.00 9.33 18.62
C ASP A 180 11.99 8.06 19.50
N HIS A 181 10.99 7.20 19.31
CA HIS A 181 10.77 6.02 20.17
C HIS A 181 11.18 4.68 19.54
N MET A 182 11.31 4.61 18.21
CA MET A 182 11.68 3.38 17.50
C MET A 182 13.03 3.52 16.80
N ARG A 183 13.79 2.42 16.77
CA ARG A 183 15.02 2.35 15.96
C ARG A 183 14.71 2.47 14.47
N GLU A 184 13.59 1.89 14.06
CA GLU A 184 13.07 1.94 12.70
C GLU A 184 11.70 2.60 12.76
N PRO A 185 11.62 3.91 12.43
CA PRO A 185 10.36 4.62 12.39
C PRO A 185 9.41 4.00 11.37
N VAL A 186 8.11 4.15 11.61
CA VAL A 186 7.06 3.49 10.84
C VAL A 186 6.12 4.49 10.17
N VAL A 187 5.51 4.02 9.09
CA VAL A 187 4.36 4.65 8.43
C VAL A 187 3.26 3.60 8.27
N LYS A 188 2.03 4.03 7.99
CA LYS A 188 0.95 3.11 7.66
C LYS A 188 0.84 2.97 6.15
N ILE A 189 0.73 1.75 5.66
CA ILE A 189 0.44 1.45 4.26
C ILE A 189 -1.00 0.96 4.16
N MET A 190 -1.79 1.62 3.31
CA MET A 190 -3.21 1.38 3.11
C MET A 190 -3.43 0.68 1.77
N TYR A 191 -4.24 -0.38 1.77
CA TYR A 191 -4.68 -1.08 0.58
C TYR A 191 -6.00 -0.49 0.07
N LYS A 192 -5.98 0.00 -1.18
CA LYS A 192 -7.13 0.65 -1.82
C LYS A 192 -8.29 -0.32 -2.10
N PRO A 193 -8.07 -1.55 -2.61
CA PRO A 193 -9.14 -2.49 -2.88
C PRO A 193 -9.87 -3.03 -1.63
N TRP A 194 -9.38 -2.73 -0.43
CA TRP A 194 -10.01 -3.19 0.79
C TRP A 194 -11.29 -2.39 1.11
N GLY A 195 -12.36 -3.14 1.43
CA GLY A 195 -13.50 -2.74 2.25
C GLY A 195 -14.20 -1.44 1.87
N ASP A 196 -15.12 -1.51 0.89
CA ASP A 196 -16.12 -0.46 0.64
C ASP A 196 -17.22 -0.48 1.72
N LEU A 197 -16.86 -0.12 2.94
CA LEU A 197 -17.81 0.03 4.04
C LEU A 197 -18.65 1.30 3.86
N SER A 198 -19.95 1.19 4.08
CA SER A 198 -20.84 2.36 4.19
C SER A 198 -20.47 3.25 5.38
N PRO A 199 -20.87 4.53 5.39
CA PRO A 199 -20.63 5.43 6.52
C PRO A 199 -21.09 4.86 7.87
N GLU A 200 -22.21 4.13 7.88
CA GLU A 200 -22.74 3.46 9.08
C GLU A 200 -21.85 2.28 9.52
N GLU A 201 -21.38 1.47 8.57
CA GLU A 201 -20.50 0.32 8.85
C GLU A 201 -19.14 0.76 9.38
N ARG A 202 -18.65 1.94 8.99
CA ARG A 202 -17.38 2.52 9.49
C ARG A 202 -17.45 2.95 10.95
N ASN A 203 -18.64 3.08 11.53
CA ASN A 203 -18.82 3.44 12.94
C ASN A 203 -18.78 2.20 13.85
N TYR A 204 -17.68 1.46 13.80
CA TYR A 204 -17.46 0.32 14.67
C TYR A 204 -16.60 0.69 15.87
N LYS A 205 -16.76 -0.07 16.94
CA LYS A 205 -15.88 0.03 18.10
C LYS A 205 -14.63 -0.79 17.83
N ILE A 206 -13.47 -0.14 17.91
CA ILE A 206 -12.17 -0.80 17.81
C ILE A 206 -11.96 -1.68 19.05
N ASP A 207 -11.44 -2.88 18.85
CA ASP A 207 -11.03 -3.76 19.95
C ASP A 207 -9.91 -3.09 20.78
N PRO A 208 -9.98 -3.09 22.12
CA PRO A 208 -9.01 -2.37 22.96
C PRO A 208 -7.55 -2.80 22.81
N GLU A 209 -7.26 -4.02 22.36
CA GLU A 209 -5.89 -4.51 22.18
C GLU A 209 -5.30 -4.18 20.79
N TRP A 210 -6.13 -3.69 19.87
CA TRP A 210 -5.77 -3.46 18.49
C TRP A 210 -5.84 -1.97 18.11
N HIS A 211 -5.13 -1.62 17.04
CA HIS A 211 -5.16 -0.25 16.52
C HIS A 211 -6.27 -0.04 15.48
N ASP A 212 -6.93 -1.11 15.03
CA ASP A 212 -8.13 -1.09 14.20
C ASP A 212 -8.83 -2.48 14.22
N GLY A 213 -10.03 -2.55 13.67
CA GLY A 213 -10.84 -3.77 13.60
C GLY A 213 -11.66 -4.03 14.87
N THR A 214 -12.62 -4.95 14.74
CA THR A 214 -13.72 -5.13 15.70
C THR A 214 -13.59 -6.36 16.58
N THR A 215 -12.71 -7.28 16.21
CA THR A 215 -12.54 -8.58 16.87
C THR A 215 -11.21 -8.63 17.62
N ASP A 216 -10.99 -9.70 18.38
CA ASP A 216 -9.69 -10.05 18.95
C ASP A 216 -8.85 -10.95 18.01
N GLU A 217 -9.34 -11.23 16.80
CA GLU A 217 -8.70 -12.13 15.83
C GLU A 217 -7.49 -11.48 15.15
N TRP A 218 -6.31 -12.06 15.34
CA TRP A 218 -5.04 -11.48 14.89
C TRP A 218 -4.90 -11.34 13.37
N ASP A 219 -5.76 -11.97 12.58
CA ASP A 219 -5.79 -11.97 11.12
C ASP A 219 -6.95 -11.16 10.52
N GLU A 220 -7.74 -10.43 11.34
CA GLU A 220 -8.77 -9.50 10.82
C GLU A 220 -8.10 -8.43 9.95
N ASP A 221 -8.38 -8.44 8.65
CA ASP A 221 -7.89 -7.44 7.69
C ASP A 221 -8.67 -6.13 7.83
N VAL A 222 -7.95 -5.05 8.16
CA VAL A 222 -8.49 -3.69 8.34
C VAL A 222 -8.11 -2.76 7.18
N GLY A 223 -7.50 -3.31 6.14
CA GLY A 223 -7.14 -2.61 4.91
C GLY A 223 -5.95 -1.67 5.05
N TRP A 224 -5.19 -1.79 6.14
CA TRP A 224 -3.91 -1.13 6.32
C TRP A 224 -3.02 -1.89 7.33
N MET A 225 -1.71 -1.72 7.21
CA MET A 225 -0.73 -2.26 8.16
C MET A 225 0.41 -1.25 8.40
N TYR A 226 1.23 -1.48 9.43
CA TYR A 226 2.46 -0.71 9.62
C TYR A 226 3.58 -1.22 8.73
N MET A 227 4.41 -0.31 8.25
CA MET A 227 5.61 -0.59 7.45
C MET A 227 6.78 0.23 8.00
N SER A 228 7.97 -0.37 8.11
CA SER A 228 9.18 0.39 8.39
C SER A 228 9.46 1.37 7.26
N VAL A 229 9.86 2.61 7.56
CA VAL A 229 10.27 3.56 6.52
C VAL A 229 11.43 3.02 5.68
N GLY A 230 12.26 2.14 6.27
CA GLY A 230 13.34 1.43 5.60
C GLY A 230 12.87 0.51 4.47
N ASP A 231 11.65 -0.01 4.55
CA ASP A 231 11.09 -0.95 3.58
C ASP A 231 10.41 -0.26 2.39
N TYR A 232 10.38 1.08 2.35
CA TYR A 232 9.66 1.88 1.35
C TYR A 232 9.89 1.40 -0.10
N VAL A 233 11.14 1.24 -0.52
CA VAL A 233 11.46 0.89 -1.93
C VAL A 233 11.13 -0.56 -2.21
N ASP A 234 11.44 -1.46 -1.27
CA ASP A 234 11.23 -2.89 -1.43
C ASP A 234 9.74 -3.23 -1.46
N MET A 235 8.94 -2.58 -0.60
CA MET A 235 7.49 -2.71 -0.61
C MET A 235 6.88 -2.13 -1.88
N TYR A 236 7.32 -0.96 -2.32
CA TYR A 236 6.84 -0.41 -3.59
C TYR A 236 7.12 -1.34 -4.77
N ASP A 237 8.34 -1.88 -4.85
CA ASP A 237 8.74 -2.79 -5.93
C ASP A 237 7.99 -4.13 -5.87
N ARG A 238 7.75 -4.65 -4.66
CA ARG A 238 7.05 -5.93 -4.48
C ARG A 238 5.58 -5.85 -4.84
N TYR A 239 4.90 -4.78 -4.47
CA TYR A 239 3.48 -4.56 -4.82
C TYR A 239 3.27 -3.95 -6.21
N ALA A 240 4.34 -3.79 -6.98
CA ALA A 240 4.21 -3.54 -8.42
C ALA A 240 3.86 -4.80 -9.21
N TRP A 241 3.98 -5.98 -8.58
CA TRP A 241 3.50 -7.25 -9.12
C TRP A 241 2.02 -7.42 -8.79
N THR A 242 1.24 -7.81 -9.79
CA THR A 242 -0.23 -7.92 -9.73
C THR A 242 -0.69 -9.27 -9.17
N ASP A 243 0.06 -9.85 -8.22
CA ASP A 243 -0.38 -11.08 -7.59
C ASP A 243 -1.32 -10.73 -6.44
N ASP A 244 -2.59 -11.08 -6.60
CA ASP A 244 -3.72 -10.81 -5.70
C ASP A 244 -3.46 -11.24 -4.24
N TYR A 245 -2.48 -12.12 -4.02
CA TYR A 245 -2.19 -12.72 -2.73
C TYR A 245 -1.07 -12.03 -1.94
N ILE A 246 -0.29 -11.09 -2.51
CA ILE A 246 0.84 -10.47 -1.79
C ILE A 246 0.36 -9.73 -0.53
N TRP A 247 -0.75 -8.99 -0.64
CA TRP A 247 -1.33 -8.31 0.52
C TRP A 247 -1.67 -9.30 1.63
N ILE A 248 -2.39 -10.38 1.30
CA ILE A 248 -2.85 -11.38 2.26
C ILE A 248 -1.66 -12.08 2.94
N ASP A 249 -0.62 -12.41 2.17
CA ASP A 249 0.56 -13.12 2.67
C ASP A 249 1.43 -12.24 3.59
N GLU A 250 1.47 -10.93 3.35
CA GLU A 250 2.30 -10.00 4.14
C GLU A 250 1.52 -9.27 5.23
N TYR A 251 0.19 -9.30 5.18
CA TYR A 251 -0.66 -8.55 6.09
C TYR A 251 -0.34 -8.86 7.55
N SER A 252 -0.21 -7.80 8.34
CA SER A 252 -0.08 -7.86 9.79
C SER A 252 -1.07 -6.91 10.42
N ARG A 253 -1.99 -7.46 11.21
CA ARG A 253 -3.01 -6.66 11.90
C ARG A 253 -2.36 -5.66 12.87
N PRO A 254 -2.60 -4.35 12.73
CA PRO A 254 -2.03 -3.34 13.63
C PRO A 254 -2.48 -3.52 15.10
N PRO A 255 -1.55 -3.63 16.07
CA PRO A 255 -0.20 -3.07 16.05
C PRO A 255 0.93 -4.03 15.63
N LEU A 256 0.64 -5.25 15.20
CA LEU A 256 1.66 -6.22 14.81
C LEU A 256 2.46 -5.76 13.58
N MET A 257 3.71 -6.23 13.50
CA MET A 257 4.60 -6.08 12.36
C MET A 257 5.45 -7.35 12.19
N ASN A 258 5.66 -7.79 10.95
CA ASN A 258 6.43 -9.00 10.62
C ASN A 258 7.89 -8.99 11.12
N SER A 259 8.47 -7.82 11.42
CA SER A 259 9.89 -7.66 11.74
C SER A 259 10.19 -7.15 13.16
N CYS A 260 9.18 -6.96 14.03
CA CYS A 260 9.38 -6.32 15.33
C CYS A 260 9.34 -7.28 16.52
N ASP A 261 10.21 -7.01 17.49
CA ASP A 261 10.08 -7.53 18.85
C ASP A 261 8.70 -7.11 19.40
N LYS A 262 7.91 -8.07 19.91
CA LYS A 262 6.58 -7.81 20.48
C LYS A 262 6.62 -6.78 21.61
N ALA A 263 7.77 -6.58 22.26
CA ALA A 263 7.96 -5.54 23.28
C ALA A 263 8.13 -4.12 22.71
N LYS A 264 8.20 -3.96 21.37
CA LYS A 264 8.47 -2.70 20.66
C LYS A 264 7.54 -2.47 19.47
N LEU A 265 6.29 -2.92 19.59
CA LEU A 265 5.26 -2.64 18.58
C LEU A 265 4.99 -1.12 18.51
N PRO A 266 4.62 -0.58 17.34
CA PRO A 266 4.22 0.81 17.22
C PRO A 266 3.25 1.23 18.34
N GLY A 267 3.53 2.36 19.00
CA GLY A 267 2.72 2.88 20.10
C GLY A 267 3.05 2.34 21.49
N PHE A 268 4.02 1.41 21.66
CA PHE A 268 4.37 0.85 22.97
C PHE A 268 4.73 1.88 24.05
N TRP A 269 5.17 3.08 23.65
CA TRP A 269 5.55 4.19 24.54
C TRP A 269 4.37 5.00 25.11
N ARG A 270 3.15 4.72 24.66
CA ARG A 270 1.93 5.41 25.15
C ARG A 270 1.31 4.74 26.39
N ASN A 271 1.94 3.69 26.91
CA ASN A 271 1.51 2.90 28.06
C ASN A 271 2.23 3.29 29.36
#